data_AF-A0A7T0LME6-F1
#
_entry.id   AF-A0A7T0LME6-F1
#
_cell.length_a   1.000
_cell.length_b   1.000
_cell.length_c   1.000
_cell.angle_alpha   90.00
_cell.angle_beta   90.00
_cell.angle_gamma   90.00
#
_symmetry.space_group_name_H-M   'P 1'
#
loop_
_entity.id
_entity.type
_entity.pdbx_description
1 polymer ?
#
loop_
_entity_poly.entity_id
_entity_poly.type
_entity_poly.pdbx_seq_one_letter_code
_entity_poly.pdbx_strand_id
1 'polypeptide(L)'
;MPLPRPARLLRPRRSRATAVPPQSLVRTLDRGTRVLGAVPVDAQGVCWLVSTPAALLTLSATGSADGAEGTTAPPLPERLTWDRLSRASWDAEERVITLRLLGEGAERRVQVPAVLRYEVGADARGPLEEVHEVDEVPFLRSLRERVEAMIVHHVSTTLPSGVRLTASVRRAPDGGLYTVLEPEAHSEGVVRFPDEVEALLRRVHDGVGLPTRSDSRGIPPFP
;
A
#
# COMPACT_ATOMS: atom_id res chain seq x y z
N MET A 1 65.91 20.00 6.50
CA MET A 1 65.08 19.06 5.70
C MET A 1 63.82 18.72 6.50
N PRO A 2 62.62 19.06 6.02
CA PRO A 2 61.38 18.64 6.67
C PRO A 2 60.93 17.26 6.14
N LEU A 3 60.53 16.37 7.04
CA LEU A 3 59.99 15.04 6.71
C LEU A 3 58.61 15.16 6.02
N PRO A 4 58.26 14.29 5.06
CA PRO A 4 56.95 14.32 4.41
C PRO A 4 55.86 13.84 5.38
N ARG A 5 54.73 14.56 5.41
CA ARG A 5 53.53 14.15 6.14
C ARG A 5 52.92 12.90 5.49
N PRO A 6 52.51 11.87 6.25
CA PRO A 6 51.86 10.71 5.66
C PRO A 6 50.51 11.12 5.08
N ALA A 7 50.27 10.71 3.83
CA ALA A 7 48.99 10.89 3.17
C ALA A 7 47.89 10.23 4.02
N ARG A 8 46.89 11.03 4.43
CA ARG A 8 45.64 10.50 4.96
C ARG A 8 45.03 9.63 3.86
N LEU A 9 45.11 8.31 4.02
CA LEU A 9 44.28 7.37 3.29
C LEU A 9 42.82 7.71 3.64
N LEU A 10 42.18 8.49 2.78
CA LEU A 10 40.74 8.67 2.79
C LEU A 10 40.15 7.26 2.62
N ARG A 11 39.57 6.71 3.69
CA ARG A 11 38.73 5.52 3.57
C ARG A 11 37.70 5.82 2.48
N PRO A 12 37.58 4.99 1.43
CA PRO A 12 36.52 5.18 0.47
C PRO A 12 35.19 5.14 1.22
N ARG A 13 34.44 6.25 1.18
CA ARG A 13 33.02 6.26 1.54
C ARG A 13 32.39 5.19 0.64
N ARG A 14 32.02 4.04 1.22
CA ARG A 14 31.09 3.11 0.56
C ARG A 14 29.84 3.92 0.27
N SER A 15 29.63 4.33 -0.98
CA SER A 15 28.36 4.96 -1.37
C SER A 15 27.31 3.88 -1.18
N ARG A 16 26.44 4.05 -0.19
CA ARG A 16 25.28 3.18 -0.04
C ARG A 16 24.32 3.57 -1.15
N ALA A 17 24.17 2.70 -2.14
CA ALA A 17 23.20 2.90 -3.21
C ALA A 17 21.79 2.80 -2.63
N THR A 18 20.84 3.54 -3.18
CA THR A 18 19.43 3.37 -2.84
C THR A 18 18.88 2.16 -3.59
N ALA A 19 18.20 1.28 -2.87
CA ALA A 19 17.54 0.11 -3.44
C ALA A 19 16.46 0.56 -4.43
N VAL A 20 16.51 0.02 -5.64
CA VAL A 20 15.52 0.26 -6.69
C VAL A 20 15.09 -1.07 -7.32
N PRO A 21 13.82 -1.19 -7.77
CA PRO A 21 13.37 -2.42 -8.41
C PRO A 21 14.22 -2.72 -9.65
N PRO A 22 14.62 -3.99 -9.87
CA PRO A 22 15.34 -4.39 -11.07
C PRO A 22 14.63 -3.94 -12.35
N GLN A 23 15.41 -3.52 -13.36
CA GLN A 23 14.86 -3.04 -14.63
C GLN A 23 14.00 -4.10 -15.33
N SER A 24 14.29 -5.39 -15.12
CA SER A 24 13.48 -6.50 -15.61
C SER A 24 12.04 -6.46 -15.06
N LEU A 25 11.86 -6.17 -13.77
CA LEU A 25 10.54 -6.00 -13.16
C LEU A 25 9.87 -4.73 -13.66
N VAL A 26 10.59 -3.61 -13.73
CA VAL A 26 10.01 -2.34 -14.22
C VAL A 26 9.49 -2.47 -15.67
N ARG A 27 10.12 -3.32 -16.49
CA ARG A 27 9.72 -3.58 -17.87
C ARG A 27 8.44 -4.42 -18.02
N THR A 28 7.96 -5.07 -16.95
CA THR A 28 6.68 -5.80 -17.00
C THR A 28 5.48 -4.86 -16.88
N LEU A 29 5.71 -3.61 -16.45
CA LEU A 29 4.67 -2.59 -16.37
C LEU A 29 4.14 -2.20 -17.76
N ASP A 30 2.86 -1.87 -17.83
CA ASP A 30 2.25 -1.33 -19.04
C ASP A 30 3.05 -0.12 -19.54
N ARG A 31 3.21 0.00 -20.86
CA ARG A 31 3.97 1.10 -21.47
C ARG A 31 3.42 2.45 -21.01
N GLY A 32 4.33 3.33 -20.56
CA GLY A 32 3.98 4.66 -20.06
C GLY A 32 3.56 4.71 -18.59
N THR A 33 3.52 3.56 -17.90
CA THR A 33 3.27 3.53 -16.45
C THR A 33 4.43 4.21 -15.71
N ARG A 34 4.11 5.28 -14.99
CA ARG A 34 5.07 5.97 -14.12
C ARG A 34 5.16 5.26 -12.77
N VAL A 35 6.37 4.97 -12.31
CA VAL A 35 6.63 4.57 -10.92
C VAL A 35 6.70 5.83 -10.05
N LEU A 36 5.86 5.87 -9.01
CA LEU A 36 5.81 6.99 -8.05
C LEU A 36 6.63 6.70 -6.80
N GLY A 37 6.76 5.42 -6.45
CA GLY A 37 7.60 4.91 -5.38
C GLY A 37 7.57 3.39 -5.39
N ALA A 38 8.58 2.76 -4.82
CA ALA A 38 8.67 1.31 -4.74
C ALA A 38 9.38 0.88 -3.45
N VAL A 39 8.97 -0.25 -2.88
CA VAL A 39 9.63 -0.90 -1.75
C VAL A 39 9.72 -2.40 -1.98
N PRO A 40 10.83 -3.06 -1.59
CA PRO A 40 10.91 -4.51 -1.60
C PRO A 40 9.99 -5.11 -0.53
N VAL A 41 9.47 -6.32 -0.79
CA VAL A 41 8.65 -7.06 0.18
C VAL A 41 9.34 -8.30 0.74
N ASP A 42 10.57 -8.56 0.30
CA ASP A 42 11.44 -9.62 0.79
C ASP A 42 12.90 -9.13 0.84
N ALA A 43 13.73 -9.81 1.64
CA ALA A 43 15.13 -9.42 1.86
C ALA A 43 16.04 -9.66 0.63
N GLN A 44 15.57 -10.44 -0.33
CA GLN A 44 16.27 -10.81 -1.56
C GLN A 44 15.99 -9.82 -2.70
N GLY A 45 14.99 -8.94 -2.53
CA GLY A 45 14.56 -7.98 -3.54
C GLY A 45 13.95 -8.65 -4.78
N VAL A 46 13.35 -9.83 -4.63
CA VAL A 46 12.72 -10.56 -5.74
C VAL A 46 11.32 -10.04 -6.02
N CYS A 47 10.61 -9.63 -4.96
CA CYS A 47 9.28 -9.09 -4.98
C CYS A 47 9.29 -7.62 -4.52
N TRP A 48 8.52 -6.80 -5.21
CA TRP A 48 8.44 -5.36 -4.98
C TRP A 48 6.99 -4.89 -5.00
N LEU A 49 6.65 -4.03 -4.04
CA LEU A 49 5.47 -3.19 -4.15
C LEU A 49 5.79 -1.91 -4.88
N VAL A 50 4.98 -1.59 -5.87
CA VAL A 50 5.18 -0.44 -6.75
C VAL A 50 3.91 0.39 -6.77
N SER A 51 4.03 1.65 -6.32
CA SER A 51 2.96 2.63 -6.41
C SER A 51 2.98 3.28 -7.79
N THR A 52 1.85 3.23 -8.49
CA THR A 52 1.63 3.86 -9.80
C THR A 52 0.44 4.81 -9.74
N PRO A 53 0.22 5.67 -10.76
CA PRO A 53 -0.97 6.51 -10.78
C PRO A 53 -2.30 5.76 -10.74
N ALA A 54 -2.36 4.57 -11.34
CA ALA A 54 -3.59 3.81 -11.50
C ALA A 54 -3.83 2.76 -10.41
N ALA A 55 -2.77 2.16 -9.87
CA ALA A 55 -2.86 1.06 -8.92
C ALA A 55 -1.60 0.91 -8.05
N LEU A 56 -1.73 0.19 -6.95
CA LEU A 56 -0.64 -0.46 -6.26
C LEU A 56 -0.39 -1.84 -6.91
N LEU A 57 0.85 -2.12 -7.29
CA LEU A 57 1.24 -3.35 -7.97
C LEU A 57 2.20 -4.16 -7.12
N THR A 58 2.02 -5.47 -7.12
CA THR A 58 2.96 -6.44 -6.57
C THR A 58 3.70 -7.08 -7.74
N LEU A 59 4.97 -6.74 -7.93
CA LEU A 59 5.82 -7.27 -8.99
C LEU A 59 6.73 -8.36 -8.42
N SER A 60 6.83 -9.50 -9.11
CA SER A 60 7.74 -10.58 -8.75
C SER A 60 8.43 -11.13 -10.00
N ALA A 61 9.69 -11.54 -9.86
CA ALA A 61 10.44 -12.16 -10.95
C ALA A 61 9.90 -13.54 -11.34
N THR A 62 9.21 -14.24 -10.42
CA THR A 62 8.72 -15.61 -10.62
C THR A 62 7.24 -15.70 -11.03
N GLY A 63 6.57 -14.56 -11.24
CA GLY A 63 5.19 -14.52 -11.76
C GLY A 63 4.12 -15.08 -10.80
N SER A 64 4.49 -15.49 -9.58
CA SER A 64 3.55 -15.85 -8.53
C SER A 64 4.03 -15.28 -7.20
N ALA A 65 3.21 -14.42 -6.61
CA ALA A 65 3.29 -14.07 -5.19
C ALA A 65 2.54 -15.14 -4.38
N ASP A 66 2.83 -16.42 -4.61
CA ASP A 66 2.38 -17.45 -3.69
C ASP A 66 3.06 -17.20 -2.36
N GLY A 67 2.23 -16.92 -1.35
CA GLY A 67 2.65 -16.51 -0.03
C GLY A 67 3.72 -17.46 0.50
N ALA A 68 4.81 -16.89 1.00
CA ALA A 68 5.81 -17.64 1.75
C ALA A 68 5.10 -18.55 2.76
N GLU A 69 5.32 -19.87 2.64
CA GLU A 69 4.79 -20.86 3.58
C GLU A 69 5.14 -20.41 5.01
N GLY A 70 4.11 -20.13 5.82
CA GLY A 70 4.27 -19.66 7.20
C GLY A 70 3.73 -18.26 7.50
N THR A 71 3.25 -17.49 6.51
CA THR A 71 2.53 -16.23 6.76
C THR A 71 1.02 -16.47 6.91
N THR A 72 0.46 -16.18 8.08
CA THR A 72 -0.99 -16.27 8.35
C THR A 72 -1.82 -15.17 7.66
N ALA A 73 -1.17 -14.09 7.21
CA ALA A 73 -1.85 -13.03 6.46
C ALA A 73 -2.09 -13.44 5.00
N PRO A 74 -3.24 -13.11 4.39
CA PRO A 74 -3.48 -13.47 3.01
C PRO A 74 -2.50 -12.72 2.07
N PRO A 75 -2.15 -13.27 0.91
CA PRO A 75 -1.25 -12.60 -0.03
C PRO A 75 -1.86 -11.31 -0.56
N LEU A 76 -1.01 -10.39 -1.00
CA LEU A 76 -1.44 -9.20 -1.73
C LEU A 76 -1.78 -9.56 -3.18
N PRO A 77 -2.86 -9.00 -3.76
CA PRO A 77 -3.14 -9.19 -5.16
C PRO A 77 -2.01 -8.59 -6.02
N GLU A 78 -1.81 -9.13 -7.21
CA GLU A 78 -0.84 -8.60 -8.19
C GLU A 78 -1.13 -7.14 -8.53
N ARG A 79 -2.42 -6.78 -8.62
CA ARG A 79 -2.90 -5.43 -8.86
C ARG A 79 -4.02 -5.06 -7.89
N LEU A 80 -3.83 -3.96 -7.18
CA LEU A 80 -4.81 -3.37 -6.28
C LEU A 80 -5.14 -1.95 -6.73
N THR A 81 -6.37 -1.72 -7.15
CA THR A 81 -6.83 -0.37 -7.49
C THR A 81 -6.93 0.48 -6.22
N TRP A 82 -6.59 1.77 -6.33
CA TRP A 82 -6.53 2.67 -5.17
C TRP A 82 -7.88 2.81 -4.47
N ASP A 83 -8.98 2.73 -5.21
CA ASP A 83 -10.33 2.87 -4.67
C ASP A 83 -10.68 1.73 -3.70
N ARG A 84 -10.05 0.56 -3.82
CA ARG A 84 -10.25 -0.61 -2.94
C ARG A 84 -9.49 -0.53 -1.62
N LEU A 85 -8.50 0.37 -1.49
CA LEU A 85 -7.77 0.57 -0.23
C LEU A 85 -8.54 1.52 0.69
N SER A 86 -8.97 1.02 1.84
CA SER A 86 -9.69 1.84 2.82
C SER A 86 -8.76 2.53 3.80
N ARG A 87 -7.68 1.84 4.19
CA ARG A 87 -6.65 2.37 5.08
C ARG A 87 -5.29 1.80 4.72
N ALA A 88 -4.27 2.62 4.93
CA ALA A 88 -2.89 2.19 4.96
C ALA A 88 -2.18 2.82 6.17
N SER A 89 -1.27 2.08 6.80
CA SER A 89 -0.41 2.59 7.86
C SER A 89 1.00 2.03 7.73
N TRP A 90 1.96 2.77 8.29
CA TRP A 90 3.36 2.38 8.38
C TRP A 90 3.78 2.35 9.84
N ASP A 91 4.32 1.21 10.26
CA ASP A 91 5.04 1.06 11.51
C ASP A 91 6.54 1.16 11.21
N ALA A 92 7.19 2.22 11.67
CA ALA A 92 8.60 2.47 11.40
C ALA A 92 9.54 1.58 12.22
N GLU A 93 9.10 1.14 13.40
CA GLU A 93 9.89 0.32 14.30
C GLU A 93 9.96 -1.11 13.77
N GLU A 94 8.79 -1.69 13.49
CA GLU A 94 8.67 -3.01 12.89
C GLU A 94 8.98 -3.01 11.39
N ARG A 95 9.02 -1.84 10.75
CA ARG A 95 9.11 -1.66 9.30
C ARG A 95 8.02 -2.43 8.55
N VAL A 96 6.79 -2.31 9.02
CA VAL A 96 5.61 -3.00 8.46
C VAL A 96 4.64 -2.00 7.86
N ILE A 97 4.25 -2.26 6.61
CA ILE A 97 3.08 -1.61 5.99
C ILE A 97 1.86 -2.48 6.26
N THR A 98 0.81 -1.87 6.80
CA THR A 98 -0.50 -2.52 6.99
C THR A 98 -1.50 -1.89 6.04
N LEU A 99 -2.14 -2.71 5.21
CA LEU A 99 -3.16 -2.30 4.25
C LEU A 99 -4.50 -2.94 4.61
N ARG A 100 -5.56 -2.14 4.62
CA ARG A 100 -6.93 -2.59 4.80
C ARG A 100 -7.70 -2.40 3.50
N LEU A 101 -8.31 -3.48 3.03
CA LEU A 101 -9.04 -3.52 1.78
C LEU A 101 -10.54 -3.45 2.08
N LEU A 102 -11.29 -2.81 1.19
CA LEU A 102 -12.74 -2.73 1.28
C LEU A 102 -13.38 -4.11 1.07
N GLY A 103 -14.37 -4.42 1.90
CA GLY A 103 -15.07 -5.71 1.88
C GLY A 103 -14.24 -6.88 2.39
N GLU A 104 -13.04 -6.62 2.90
CA GLU A 104 -12.19 -7.64 3.51
C GLU A 104 -12.02 -7.37 5.00
N GLY A 105 -12.31 -8.39 5.82
CA GLY A 105 -12.09 -8.32 7.27
C GLY A 105 -10.62 -8.44 7.67
N ALA A 106 -9.77 -9.00 6.81
CA ALA A 106 -8.36 -9.28 7.10
C ALA A 106 -7.44 -8.18 6.57
N GLU A 107 -6.57 -7.67 7.44
CA GLU A 107 -5.50 -6.74 7.06
C GLU A 107 -4.37 -7.47 6.32
N ARG A 108 -3.73 -6.78 5.38
CA ARG A 108 -2.53 -7.23 4.67
C ARG A 108 -1.31 -6.57 5.30
N ARG A 109 -0.34 -7.36 5.72
CA ARG A 109 0.89 -6.86 6.35
C ARG A 109 2.07 -7.17 5.45
N VAL A 110 2.95 -6.19 5.27
CA VAL A 110 4.12 -6.28 4.39
C VAL A 110 5.34 -5.82 5.14
N GLN A 111 6.30 -6.72 5.30
CA GLN A 111 7.59 -6.42 5.90
C GLN A 111 8.49 -5.73 4.87
N VAL A 112 9.00 -4.55 5.19
CA VAL A 112 9.94 -3.81 4.34
C VAL A 112 11.34 -3.91 4.93
N PRO A 113 12.29 -4.60 4.27
CA PRO A 113 13.66 -4.66 4.78
C PRO A 113 14.28 -3.24 4.81
N ALA A 114 15.22 -3.02 5.72
CA ALA A 114 15.98 -1.76 5.79
C ALA A 114 17.07 -1.68 4.70
N VAL A 115 17.60 -2.85 4.29
CA VAL A 115 18.65 -2.97 3.29
C VAL A 115 18.42 -4.21 2.43
N LEU A 116 18.85 -4.15 1.17
CA LEU A 116 19.02 -5.30 0.30
C LEU A 116 20.52 -5.60 0.16
N ARG A 117 20.86 -6.88 0.10
CA ARG A 117 22.24 -7.34 -0.07
C ARG A 117 22.34 -8.17 -1.33
N TYR A 118 23.23 -7.78 -2.22
CA TYR A 118 23.49 -8.46 -3.49
C TYR A 118 24.92 -8.97 -3.51
N GLU A 119 25.09 -10.25 -3.82
CA GLU A 119 26.42 -10.79 -4.09
C GLU A 119 26.88 -10.32 -5.48
N VAL A 120 28.00 -9.58 -5.52
CA VAL A 120 28.55 -8.99 -6.76
C VAL A 120 29.85 -9.67 -7.22
N GLY A 121 30.25 -10.75 -6.52
CA GLY A 121 31.43 -11.56 -6.84
C GLY A 121 32.15 -12.01 -5.58
N ALA A 122 33.40 -12.45 -5.74
CA ALA A 122 34.27 -12.80 -4.62
C ALA A 122 35.70 -12.34 -4.92
N ASP A 123 36.44 -11.96 -3.88
CA ASP A 123 37.87 -11.70 -3.95
C ASP A 123 38.65 -12.67 -3.03
N ALA A 124 39.97 -12.47 -2.92
CA ALA A 124 40.83 -13.29 -2.08
C ALA A 124 40.47 -13.26 -0.56
N ARG A 125 39.53 -12.40 -0.14
CA ARG A 125 39.05 -12.23 1.23
C ARG A 125 37.62 -12.73 1.42
N GLY A 126 36.96 -13.22 0.37
CA GLY A 126 35.62 -13.80 0.42
C GLY A 126 34.61 -13.11 -0.50
N PRO A 127 33.31 -13.39 -0.32
CA PRO A 127 32.25 -12.80 -1.13
C PRO A 127 32.20 -11.28 -0.97
N LEU A 128 32.03 -10.60 -2.09
CA LEU A 128 31.80 -9.17 -2.18
C LEU A 128 30.29 -8.94 -2.24
N GLU A 129 29.77 -8.20 -1.26
CA GLU A 129 28.37 -7.81 -1.22
C GLU A 129 28.21 -6.32 -1.47
N GLU A 130 27.24 -5.97 -2.29
CA GLU A 130 26.72 -4.61 -2.41
C GLU A 130 25.50 -4.46 -1.50
N VAL A 131 25.53 -3.43 -0.65
CA VAL A 131 24.44 -3.12 0.28
C VAL A 131 23.69 -1.90 -0.22
N HIS A 132 22.41 -2.07 -0.47
CA HIS A 132 21.51 -1.02 -0.94
C HIS A 132 20.54 -0.64 0.18
N GLU A 133 20.47 0.64 0.54
CA GLU A 133 19.52 1.13 1.54
C GLU A 133 18.13 1.30 0.92
N VAL A 134 17.10 0.83 1.62
CA VAL A 134 15.72 1.05 1.18
C VAL A 134 15.27 2.43 1.61
N ASP A 135 14.85 3.25 0.65
CA ASP A 135 14.16 4.52 0.90
C ASP A 135 12.65 4.33 0.70
N GLU A 136 11.93 4.11 1.80
CA GLU A 136 10.47 3.94 1.78
C GLU A 136 9.70 5.26 1.58
N VAL A 137 10.34 6.42 1.75
CA VAL A 137 9.63 7.71 1.84
C VAL A 137 8.82 8.05 0.57
N PRO A 138 9.35 7.90 -0.65
CA PRO A 138 8.58 8.15 -1.88
C PRO A 138 7.36 7.24 -2.00
N PHE A 139 7.52 5.96 -1.62
CA PHE A 139 6.44 4.99 -1.65
C PHE A 139 5.34 5.34 -0.65
N LEU A 140 5.69 5.60 0.61
CA LEU A 140 4.74 5.94 1.67
C LEU A 140 3.98 7.23 1.37
N ARG A 141 4.67 8.23 0.82
CA ARG A 141 4.05 9.47 0.35
C ARG A 141 3.01 9.19 -0.74
N SER A 142 3.41 8.47 -1.79
CA SER A 142 2.52 8.13 -2.90
C SER A 142 1.32 7.29 -2.42
N LEU A 143 1.55 6.31 -1.54
CA LEU A 143 0.50 5.50 -0.94
C LEU A 143 -0.55 6.36 -0.23
N ARG A 144 -0.11 7.29 0.62
CA ARG A 144 -1.00 8.22 1.31
C ARG A 144 -1.78 9.11 0.33
N GLU A 145 -1.08 9.80 -0.56
CA GLU A 145 -1.69 10.73 -1.52
C GLU A 145 -2.74 10.02 -2.38
N ARG A 146 -2.45 8.78 -2.81
CA ARG A 146 -3.35 8.00 -3.68
C ARG A 146 -4.59 7.51 -2.93
N VAL A 147 -4.43 7.01 -1.71
CA VAL A 147 -5.57 6.56 -0.88
C VAL A 147 -6.46 7.75 -0.53
N GLU A 148 -5.88 8.88 -0.12
CA GLU A 148 -6.62 10.11 0.20
C GLU A 148 -7.36 10.64 -1.04
N ALA A 149 -6.74 10.63 -2.23
CA ALA A 149 -7.36 11.10 -3.46
C ALA A 149 -8.60 10.31 -3.89
N MET A 150 -8.79 9.07 -3.41
CA MET A 150 -9.96 8.26 -3.73
C MET A 150 -11.17 8.58 -2.84
N ILE A 151 -10.96 9.20 -1.68
CA ILE A 151 -12.02 9.55 -0.74
C ILE A 151 -12.50 10.96 -1.04
N VAL A 152 -13.72 11.09 -1.53
CA VAL A 152 -14.32 12.40 -1.84
C VAL A 152 -14.92 13.03 -0.60
N HIS A 153 -15.70 12.24 0.15
CA HIS A 153 -16.34 12.67 1.38
C HIS A 153 -16.56 11.46 2.29
N HIS A 154 -16.55 11.68 3.61
CA HIS A 154 -16.92 10.64 4.55
C HIS A 154 -17.57 11.23 5.79
N VAL A 155 -18.44 10.45 6.41
CA VAL A 155 -19.07 10.75 7.69
C VAL A 155 -19.01 9.52 8.58
N SER A 156 -18.72 9.71 9.85
CA SER A 156 -18.79 8.64 10.86
C SER A 156 -19.92 8.88 11.84
N THR A 157 -20.38 7.81 12.48
CA THR A 157 -21.21 7.82 13.68
C THR A 157 -20.84 6.65 14.58
N THR A 158 -21.23 6.70 15.84
CA THR A 158 -21.13 5.55 16.76
C THR A 158 -22.54 5.00 16.96
N LEU A 159 -22.74 3.72 16.66
CA LEU A 159 -24.01 3.05 16.86
C LEU A 159 -24.24 2.76 18.36
N PRO A 160 -25.50 2.50 18.79
CA PRO A 160 -25.79 2.09 20.17
C PRO A 160 -25.06 0.81 20.61
N SER A 161 -24.65 -0.04 19.66
CA SER A 161 -23.77 -1.20 19.92
C SER A 161 -22.33 -0.83 20.31
N GLY A 162 -21.95 0.45 20.22
CA GLY A 162 -20.58 0.93 20.39
C GLY A 162 -19.73 0.82 19.12
N VAL A 163 -20.24 0.20 18.05
CA VAL A 163 -19.53 0.08 16.77
C VAL A 163 -19.45 1.45 16.09
N ARG A 164 -18.24 1.85 15.69
CA ARG A 164 -18.04 3.02 14.84
C ARG A 164 -18.36 2.65 13.39
N LEU A 165 -19.38 3.31 12.84
CA LEU A 165 -19.83 3.15 11.47
C LEU A 165 -19.39 4.37 10.64
N THR A 166 -18.82 4.13 9.47
CA THR A 166 -18.35 5.18 8.56
C THR A 166 -18.92 4.95 7.17
N ALA A 167 -19.59 5.95 6.61
CA ALA A 167 -19.96 5.98 5.21
C ALA A 167 -18.99 6.90 4.45
N SER A 168 -18.52 6.46 3.28
CA SER A 168 -17.62 7.24 2.44
C SER A 168 -18.09 7.22 0.98
N VAL A 169 -18.06 8.39 0.33
CA VAL A 169 -18.19 8.50 -1.12
C VAL A 169 -16.79 8.49 -1.72
N ARG A 170 -16.59 7.58 -2.67
CA ARG A 170 -15.30 7.28 -3.28
C ARG A 170 -15.39 7.40 -4.79
N ARG A 171 -14.24 7.67 -5.41
CA ARG A 171 -14.11 7.71 -6.87
C ARG A 171 -13.64 6.35 -7.40
N ALA A 172 -14.43 5.75 -8.28
CA ALA A 172 -14.06 4.55 -9.01
C ALA A 172 -13.04 4.87 -10.13
N PRO A 173 -12.31 3.87 -10.64
CA PRO A 173 -11.33 4.07 -11.72
C PRO A 173 -11.93 4.64 -13.02
N ASP A 174 -13.23 4.42 -13.28
CA ASP A 174 -13.97 4.97 -14.42
C ASP A 174 -14.41 6.44 -14.20
N GLY A 175 -14.09 7.02 -13.04
CA GLY A 175 -14.48 8.37 -12.65
C GLY A 175 -15.85 8.47 -11.98
N GLY A 176 -16.61 7.37 -11.92
CA GLY A 176 -17.89 7.31 -11.22
C GLY A 176 -17.73 7.48 -9.71
N LEU A 177 -18.77 7.99 -9.06
CA LEU A 177 -18.83 8.05 -7.60
C LEU A 177 -19.62 6.86 -7.06
N TYR A 178 -19.08 6.22 -6.04
CA TYR A 178 -19.77 5.16 -5.32
C TYR A 178 -19.68 5.33 -3.81
N THR A 179 -20.64 4.75 -3.10
CA THR A 179 -20.70 4.82 -1.63
C THR A 179 -20.28 3.50 -1.01
N VAL A 180 -19.52 3.59 0.07
CA VAL A 180 -19.07 2.43 0.86
C VAL A 180 -19.37 2.65 2.32
N LEU A 181 -19.75 1.57 2.99
CA LEU A 181 -20.02 1.53 4.43
C LEU A 181 -19.01 0.61 5.12
N GLU A 182 -18.36 1.12 6.16
CA GLU A 182 -17.40 0.37 6.98
C GLU A 182 -17.73 0.49 8.48
N PRO A 183 -17.95 -0.64 9.20
CA PRO A 183 -18.15 -1.99 8.69
C PRO A 183 -19.37 -2.11 7.76
N GLU A 184 -19.46 -3.22 7.02
CA GLU A 184 -20.59 -3.46 6.11
C GLU A 184 -21.92 -3.50 6.87
N ALA A 185 -23.04 -3.18 6.19
CA ALA A 185 -24.37 -3.11 6.81
C ALA A 185 -24.79 -4.42 7.49
N HIS A 186 -24.35 -5.56 6.96
CA HIS A 186 -24.65 -6.89 7.47
C HIS A 186 -23.70 -7.34 8.60
N SER A 187 -22.72 -6.52 8.96
CA SER A 187 -21.76 -6.85 10.02
C SER A 187 -22.44 -6.94 11.38
N GLU A 188 -21.90 -7.79 12.24
CA GLU A 188 -22.35 -7.89 13.62
C GLU A 188 -22.28 -6.52 14.31
N GLY A 189 -23.35 -6.17 15.03
CA GLY A 189 -23.45 -4.85 15.68
C GLY A 189 -23.85 -3.69 14.76
N VAL A 190 -23.93 -3.89 13.44
CA VAL A 190 -24.47 -2.92 12.46
C VAL A 190 -25.85 -3.35 11.97
N VAL A 191 -26.04 -4.63 11.65
CA VAL A 191 -27.28 -5.19 11.05
C VAL A 191 -28.56 -4.92 11.84
N ARG A 192 -28.44 -4.62 13.14
CA ARG A 192 -29.56 -4.30 14.05
C ARG A 192 -30.02 -2.84 14.00
N PHE A 193 -29.33 -1.99 13.22
CA PHE A 193 -29.52 -0.53 13.19
C PHE A 193 -29.73 -0.01 11.75
N PRO A 194 -30.75 -0.52 11.02
CA PRO A 194 -30.98 -0.16 9.62
C PRO A 194 -31.30 1.33 9.45
N ASP A 195 -32.03 1.94 10.39
CA ASP A 195 -32.42 3.35 10.33
C ASP A 195 -31.19 4.27 10.49
N GLU A 196 -30.26 3.91 11.37
CA GLU A 196 -29.00 4.63 11.56
C GLU A 196 -28.08 4.50 10.34
N VAL A 197 -28.05 3.33 9.71
CA VAL A 197 -27.32 3.12 8.44
C VAL A 197 -27.91 4.00 7.35
N GLU A 198 -29.24 4.01 7.19
CA GLU A 198 -29.92 4.83 6.19
C GLU A 198 -29.68 6.33 6.42
N ALA A 199 -29.81 6.79 7.67
CA ALA A 199 -29.55 8.17 8.04
C ALA A 199 -28.09 8.58 7.77
N LEU A 200 -27.13 7.69 8.00
CA LEU A 200 -25.72 7.92 7.69
C LEU A 200 -25.46 8.00 6.18
N LEU A 201 -26.08 7.12 5.38
CA LEU A 201 -25.99 7.14 3.93
C LEU A 201 -26.59 8.42 3.35
N ARG A 202 -27.76 8.84 3.82
CA ARG A 202 -28.38 10.10 3.39
C ARG A 202 -27.45 11.29 3.65
N ARG A 203 -26.88 11.38 4.86
CA ARG A 203 -25.91 12.42 5.21
C ARG A 203 -24.67 12.43 4.32
N VAL A 204 -24.12 11.27 3.95
CA VAL A 204 -22.93 11.23 3.09
C VAL A 204 -23.26 11.68 1.66
N HIS A 205 -24.46 11.35 1.17
CA HIS A 205 -24.95 11.78 -0.14
C HIS A 205 -25.26 13.27 -0.18
N ASP A 206 -25.92 13.79 0.85
CA ASP A 206 -26.20 15.22 1.00
C ASP A 206 -24.90 16.05 1.00
N GLY A 207 -23.82 15.50 1.59
CA GLY A 207 -22.51 16.15 1.63
C GLY A 207 -21.81 16.29 0.27
N VAL A 208 -22.17 15.48 -0.74
CA VAL A 208 -21.59 15.57 -2.10
C VAL A 208 -22.51 16.23 -3.12
N GLY A 209 -23.83 16.26 -2.88
CA GLY A 209 -24.81 16.94 -3.73
C GLY A 209 -24.92 16.38 -5.16
N LEU A 210 -24.37 15.19 -5.42
CA LEU A 210 -24.32 14.53 -6.72
C LEU A 210 -24.92 13.12 -6.64
N PRO A 211 -25.57 12.61 -7.70
CA PRO A 211 -26.05 11.23 -7.72
C PRO A 211 -24.86 10.25 -7.65
N THR A 212 -24.76 9.52 -6.55
CA THR A 212 -23.76 8.46 -6.35
C THR A 212 -24.38 7.09 -6.60
N ARG A 213 -23.66 6.18 -7.27
CA ARG A 213 -24.09 4.78 -7.38
C ARG A 213 -23.82 4.06 -6.05
N SER A 214 -24.75 3.25 -5.58
CA SER A 214 -24.50 2.36 -4.43
C SER A 214 -23.74 1.13 -4.94
N ASP A 215 -22.40 1.09 -4.82
CA ASP A 215 -21.62 -0.13 -5.07
C ASP A 215 -21.59 -0.97 -3.80
N SER A 216 -22.74 -1.55 -3.51
CA SER A 216 -22.91 -2.44 -2.38
C SER A 216 -23.74 -3.60 -2.89
N ARG A 217 -23.08 -4.73 -3.08
CA ARG A 217 -23.76 -6.03 -3.09
C ARG A 217 -24.62 -6.07 -1.82
N GLY A 218 -25.93 -5.86 -1.98
CA GLY A 218 -26.93 -6.03 -0.91
C GLY A 218 -27.51 -4.78 -0.26
N ILE A 219 -27.25 -3.54 -0.70
CA ILE A 219 -28.11 -2.41 -0.28
C ILE A 219 -29.25 -2.32 -1.31
N PRO A 220 -30.53 -2.44 -0.90
CA PRO A 220 -31.63 -2.28 -1.84
C PRO A 220 -31.55 -0.91 -2.50
N PRO A 221 -31.88 -0.79 -3.80
CA PRO A 221 -32.00 0.52 -4.42
C PRO A 221 -33.01 1.35 -3.62
N PHE A 222 -32.67 2.61 -3.34
CA PHE A 222 -33.64 3.54 -2.79
C PHE A 222 -34.82 3.67 -3.78
N PRO A 223 -36.07 3.73 -3.28
CA PRO A 223 -37.25 4.00 -4.11
C PRO A 223 -37.21 5.39 -4.74
#